data_AF-A0A6A2YDE7-F1
#
_entry.id   AF-A0A6A2YDE7-F1
#
_cell.length_a   1.000
_cell.length_b   1.000
_cell.length_c   1.000
_cell.angle_alpha   90.00
_cell.angle_beta   90.00
_cell.angle_gamma   90.00
#
_symmetry.space_group_name_H-M   'P 1'
#
loop_
_entity.id
_entity.type
_entity.pdbx_description
1 polymer ?
#
loop_
_entity_poly.entity_id
_entity_poly.type
_entity_poly.pdbx_seq_one_letter_code
_entity_poly.pdbx_strand_id
1 'polypeptide(L)'
;MILVGHDWGASIAWYFCQLRPDKVKALVNMSVAYRPRHPKVKPVDGMRALFGDDFYICRFQLTLGSRDHLPPCIPKEIGFRGIPVPPLPSWLSEDDINYFASKFNYKGFTGPLNYYRALNLEDNLIFVVETGN
;
A
#
# COMPACT_ATOMS: atom_id res chain seq x y z
N MET A 1 12.17 -1.93 -20.58
CA MET A 1 11.70 -0.56 -20.27
C MET A 1 12.48 0.00 -19.08
N ILE A 2 12.47 1.30 -18.84
CA ILE A 2 12.80 1.85 -17.52
C ILE A 2 11.51 1.84 -16.71
N LEU A 3 11.54 1.24 -15.52
CA LEU A 3 10.39 1.15 -14.63
C LEU A 3 10.57 2.12 -13.47
N VAL A 4 9.52 2.86 -13.11
CA VAL A 4 9.54 3.82 -11.99
C VAL A 4 8.40 3.48 -11.04
N GLY A 5 8.69 3.33 -9.75
CA GLY A 5 7.71 2.97 -8.73
C GLY A 5 7.77 3.85 -7.49
N HIS A 6 6.61 4.07 -6.88
CA HIS A 6 6.45 4.81 -5.62
C HIS A 6 5.39 4.12 -4.76
N ASP A 7 5.63 4.00 -3.45
CA ASP A 7 4.73 3.36 -2.48
C ASP A 7 4.30 1.93 -2.93
N TRP A 8 3.01 1.63 -3.05
CA TRP A 8 2.53 0.36 -3.60
C TRP A 8 3.01 0.09 -5.03
N GLY A 9 3.16 1.13 -5.85
CA GLY A 9 3.76 1.01 -7.18
C GLY A 9 5.21 0.54 -7.11
N ALA A 10 5.94 0.88 -6.05
CA ALA A 10 7.30 0.39 -5.82
C ALA A 10 7.32 -1.08 -5.43
N SER A 11 6.39 -1.53 -4.57
CA SER A 11 6.20 -2.95 -4.25
C SER A 11 5.90 -3.76 -5.52
N ILE A 12 4.93 -3.33 -6.33
CA ILE A 12 4.58 -3.99 -7.61
C ILE A 12 5.78 -4.01 -8.56
N ALA A 13 6.57 -2.93 -8.63
CA ALA A 13 7.77 -2.88 -9.45
C ALA A 13 8.82 -3.90 -9.00
N TRP A 14 8.99 -4.13 -7.68
CA TRP A 14 9.86 -5.19 -7.18
C TRP A 14 9.38 -6.58 -7.63
N TYR A 15 8.08 -6.86 -7.54
CA TYR A 15 7.52 -8.13 -8.05
C TYR A 15 7.75 -8.27 -9.55
N PHE A 16 7.47 -7.22 -10.33
CA PHE A 16 7.66 -7.25 -11.78
C PHE A 16 9.11 -7.53 -12.17
N CYS A 17 10.08 -6.95 -11.47
CA CYS A 17 11.51 -7.21 -11.70
C CYS A 17 11.92 -8.64 -11.36
N GLN A 18 11.32 -9.26 -10.32
CA GLN A 18 11.58 -10.65 -9.96
C GLN A 18 10.97 -11.62 -10.98
N LEU A 19 9.74 -11.33 -11.43
CA LEU A 19 9.01 -12.21 -12.36
C LEU A 19 9.47 -12.07 -13.80
N ARG A 20 9.79 -10.85 -14.24
CA ARG A 20 10.08 -10.49 -15.64
C ARG A 20 11.31 -9.57 -15.73
N PRO A 21 12.49 -10.01 -15.25
CA PRO A 21 13.71 -9.22 -15.35
C PRO A 21 14.06 -8.90 -16.82
N ASP A 22 13.69 -9.78 -17.76
CA ASP A 22 13.87 -9.59 -19.20
C ASP A 22 13.15 -8.35 -19.76
N LYS A 23 12.15 -7.83 -19.04
CA LYS A 23 11.38 -6.66 -19.45
C LYS A 23 11.87 -5.35 -18.84
N VAL A 24 12.75 -5.38 -17.85
CA VAL A 24 13.21 -4.20 -17.12
C VAL A 24 14.70 -3.96 -17.37
N LYS A 25 15.01 -2.81 -17.98
CA LYS A 25 16.40 -2.38 -18.24
C LYS A 25 16.99 -1.66 -17.03
N ALA A 26 16.18 -0.88 -16.33
CA ALA A 26 16.55 -0.16 -15.12
C ALA A 26 15.30 0.13 -14.28
N LEU A 27 15.48 0.22 -12.95
CA LEU A 27 14.44 0.52 -11.99
C LEU A 27 14.81 1.78 -11.20
N VAL A 28 13.89 2.75 -11.14
CA VAL A 28 13.95 3.88 -10.21
C VAL A 28 12.83 3.71 -9.19
N ASN A 29 13.17 3.28 -7.98
CA ASN A 29 12.18 3.00 -6.94
C ASN A 29 12.31 3.97 -5.76
N MET A 30 11.17 4.47 -5.29
CA MET A 30 11.10 5.48 -4.25
C MET A 30 10.19 5.04 -3.10
N SER A 31 10.48 5.52 -1.89
CA SER A 31 9.79 5.23 -0.62
C SER A 31 9.97 3.80 -0.09
N VAL A 32 9.70 2.76 -0.90
CA VAL A 32 9.67 1.36 -0.44
C VAL A 32 10.90 0.59 -0.95
N ALA A 33 11.84 0.33 -0.03
CA ALA A 33 13.00 -0.52 -0.29
C ALA A 33 12.59 -1.98 -0.49
N TYR A 34 13.36 -2.72 -1.28
CA TYR A 34 13.19 -4.17 -1.41
C TYR A 34 13.40 -4.84 -0.05
N ARG A 35 12.46 -5.70 0.34
CA ARG A 35 12.56 -6.51 1.55
C ARG A 35 12.34 -7.98 1.19
N PRO A 36 13.38 -8.83 1.31
CA PRO A 36 13.22 -10.26 1.15
C PRO A 36 12.13 -10.78 2.09
N ARG A 37 11.37 -11.77 1.61
CA ARG A 37 10.27 -12.34 2.38
C ARG A 37 10.81 -13.18 3.53
N HIS A 38 10.28 -12.98 4.74
CA HIS A 38 10.60 -13.85 5.86
C HIS A 38 9.82 -15.18 5.74
N PRO A 39 10.47 -16.35 5.75
CA PRO A 39 9.85 -17.62 5.37
C PRO A 39 8.77 -18.12 6.34
N LYS A 40 8.74 -17.61 7.57
CA LYS A 40 7.86 -18.10 8.64
C LYS A 40 6.91 -17.06 9.23
N VAL A 41 7.06 -15.79 8.85
CA VAL A 41 6.31 -14.69 9.48
C VAL A 41 5.56 -13.96 8.39
N LYS A 42 4.24 -13.90 8.45
CA LYS A 42 3.41 -13.16 7.48
C LYS A 42 3.68 -11.65 7.60
N PRO A 43 3.62 -10.86 6.51
CA PRO A 43 4.03 -9.45 6.57
C PRO A 43 3.19 -8.66 7.57
N VAL A 44 1.87 -8.83 7.57
CA VAL A 44 0.98 -8.12 8.49
C VAL A 44 1.20 -8.57 9.93
N ASP A 45 1.47 -9.85 10.16
CA ASP A 45 1.73 -10.37 11.51
C ASP A 45 3.05 -9.84 12.08
N GLY A 46 4.08 -9.70 11.24
CA GLY A 46 5.34 -9.04 11.60
C GLY A 46 5.14 -7.56 11.94
N MET A 47 4.38 -6.82 11.12
CA MET A 47 4.09 -5.40 11.40
C MET A 47 3.26 -5.24 12.68
N ARG A 48 2.29 -6.13 12.92
CA ARG A 48 1.51 -6.15 14.16
C ARG A 48 2.39 -6.40 15.38
N ALA A 49 3.31 -7.36 15.29
CA ALA A 49 4.22 -7.66 16.40
C ALA A 49 5.17 -6.48 16.73
N LEU A 50 5.55 -5.69 15.73
CA LEU A 50 6.48 -4.56 15.90
C LEU A 50 5.77 -3.25 16.30
N PHE A 51 4.59 -2.98 15.75
CA PHE A 51 3.93 -1.66 15.83
C PHE A 51 2.53 -1.71 16.46
N GLY A 52 2.02 -2.91 16.79
CA GLY A 52 0.69 -3.10 17.38
C GLY A 52 -0.46 -3.09 16.36
N ASP A 53 -1.67 -3.37 16.86
CA ASP A 53 -2.88 -3.44 16.03
C ASP A 53 -3.35 -2.08 15.49
N ASP A 54 -2.94 -1.00 16.14
CA ASP A 54 -3.27 0.38 15.74
C ASP A 54 -2.41 0.92 14.60
N PHE A 55 -1.38 0.18 14.22
CA PHE A 55 -0.60 0.50 13.04
C PHE A 55 -1.48 0.44 11.78
N TYR A 56 -1.36 1.46 10.92
CA TYR A 56 -2.34 1.69 9.84
C TYR A 56 -2.55 0.49 8.90
N ILE A 57 -1.50 -0.29 8.59
CA ILE A 57 -1.60 -1.50 7.77
C ILE A 57 -2.47 -2.57 8.45
N CYS A 58 -2.30 -2.74 9.76
CA CYS A 58 -3.09 -3.68 10.58
C CYS A 58 -4.55 -3.23 10.65
N ARG A 59 -4.79 -1.93 10.83
CA ARG A 59 -6.15 -1.35 10.81
C ARG A 59 -6.84 -1.52 9.46
N PHE A 60 -6.12 -1.40 8.35
CA PHE A 60 -6.70 -1.59 7.01
C PHE A 60 -7.21 -3.01 6.75
N GLN A 61 -6.78 -4.00 7.54
CA GLN A 61 -7.33 -5.36 7.51
C GLN A 61 -8.76 -5.44 8.08
N LEU A 62 -9.07 -4.63 9.10
CA LEU A 62 -10.32 -4.73 9.88
C LEU A 62 -11.53 -4.07 9.23
N THR A 63 -11.33 -3.26 8.19
CA THR A 63 -12.40 -2.45 7.54
C THR A 63 -13.41 -3.25 6.70
N LEU A 64 -13.63 -4.54 6.98
CA LEU A 64 -14.43 -5.47 6.19
C LEU A 64 -15.96 -5.28 6.30
N GLY A 65 -16.46 -4.46 7.22
CA GLY A 65 -17.89 -4.32 7.48
C GLY A 65 -18.63 -3.25 6.65
N SER A 66 -17.96 -2.18 6.24
CA SER A 66 -18.59 -1.07 5.53
C SER A 66 -18.38 -1.24 4.02
N ARG A 67 -19.44 -1.64 3.30
CA ARG A 67 -19.54 -1.45 1.84
C ARG A 67 -19.61 0.04 1.45
N ASP A 68 -19.60 0.93 2.43
CA ASP A 68 -19.64 2.35 2.23
C ASP A 68 -18.35 2.85 1.59
N HIS A 69 -18.50 3.67 0.57
CA HIS A 69 -17.41 4.41 -0.10
C HIS A 69 -16.69 5.41 0.81
N LEU A 70 -17.11 5.49 2.08
CA LEU A 70 -16.64 6.43 3.06
C LEU A 70 -15.16 6.16 3.41
N PRO A 71 -14.41 7.21 3.79
CA PRO A 71 -13.07 7.04 4.31
C PRO A 71 -13.11 6.08 5.50
N PRO A 72 -12.09 5.23 5.70
CA PRO A 72 -12.02 4.34 6.85
C PRO A 72 -12.30 5.12 8.13
N CYS A 73 -13.30 4.67 8.90
CA CYS A 73 -13.58 5.20 10.23
C CYS A 73 -12.44 4.77 11.19
N ILE A 74 -11.32 5.49 11.12
CA ILE A 74 -10.25 5.39 12.10
C ILE A 74 -10.65 6.27 13.29
N PRO A 75 -10.62 5.77 14.55
CA PRO A 75 -10.85 6.57 15.74
C PRO A 75 -10.07 7.87 15.69
N LYS A 76 -10.67 8.95 16.20
CA LYS A 76 -10.12 10.31 16.09
C LYS A 76 -8.72 10.43 16.68
N GLU A 77 -8.42 9.58 17.65
CA GLU A 77 -7.18 9.53 18.42
C GLU A 77 -6.05 8.77 17.68
N ILE A 78 -6.38 8.00 16.64
CA ILE A 78 -5.48 7.01 15.99
C ILE A 78 -5.33 7.28 14.48
N GLY A 79 -6.28 8.00 13.86
CA GLY A 79 -6.24 8.35 12.44
C GLY A 79 -5.51 9.65 12.14
N PHE A 80 -5.28 9.91 10.85
CA PHE A 80 -4.72 11.19 10.39
C PHE A 80 -5.58 12.42 10.73
N ARG A 81 -6.83 12.25 11.21
CA ARG A 81 -7.71 13.35 11.66
C ARG A 81 -7.27 13.99 12.98
N GLY A 82 -6.45 13.31 13.80
CA GLY A 82 -5.85 13.89 15.00
C GLY A 82 -4.63 14.76 14.70
N ILE A 83 -4.14 14.73 13.46
CA ILE A 83 -3.05 15.59 13.00
C ILE A 83 -3.65 16.94 12.60
N PRO A 84 -3.16 18.07 13.13
CA PRO A 84 -3.60 19.39 12.69
C PRO A 84 -3.49 19.48 11.17
N VAL A 85 -4.54 19.93 10.48
CA VAL A 85 -4.49 20.10 9.02
C VAL A 85 -3.64 21.34 8.74
N PRO A 86 -2.39 21.19 8.26
CA PRO A 86 -1.56 22.34 7.94
C PRO A 86 -2.12 23.02 6.67
N PRO A 87 -1.74 24.28 6.40
CA PRO A 87 -1.96 24.86 5.08
C PRO A 87 -1.31 23.97 4.01
N LEU A 88 -1.86 24.00 2.80
CA LEU A 88 -1.30 23.23 1.69
C LEU A 88 0.18 23.62 1.47
N PRO A 89 1.08 22.64 1.32
CA PRO A 89 2.46 22.93 1.01
C PRO A 89 2.58 23.46 -0.43
N SER A 90 3.62 24.23 -0.72
CA SER A 90 3.79 24.93 -2.01
C SER A 90 3.88 24.03 -3.25
N TRP A 91 4.12 22.72 -3.07
CA TRP A 91 4.16 21.74 -4.16
C TRP A 91 2.80 21.10 -4.46
N LEU A 92 1.77 21.38 -3.65
CA LEU A 92 0.43 20.82 -3.79
C LEU A 92 -0.59 21.96 -3.90
N SER A 93 -1.12 22.18 -5.11
CA SER A 93 -2.12 23.22 -5.33
C SER A 93 -3.51 22.79 -4.84
N GLU A 94 -4.42 23.76 -4.71
CA GLU A 94 -5.83 23.48 -4.44
C GLU A 94 -6.48 22.63 -5.54
N ASP A 95 -6.12 22.89 -6.80
CA ASP A 95 -6.62 22.12 -7.94
C ASP A 95 -6.18 20.66 -7.88
N ASP A 96 -4.93 20.39 -7.48
CA ASP A 96 -4.41 19.03 -7.35
C ASP A 96 -5.15 18.25 -6.25
N ILE A 97 -5.29 18.83 -5.05
CA ILE A 97 -5.98 18.14 -3.94
C ILE A 97 -7.47 17.94 -4.27
N ASN A 98 -8.12 18.91 -4.91
CA ASN A 98 -9.51 18.80 -5.36
C ASN A 98 -9.68 17.72 -6.42
N TYR A 99 -8.73 17.60 -7.36
CA TYR A 99 -8.72 16.51 -8.32
C TYR A 99 -8.68 15.16 -7.62
N PHE A 100 -7.76 14.93 -6.68
CA PHE A 100 -7.69 13.67 -5.95
C PHE A 100 -8.96 13.40 -5.14
N ALA A 101 -9.45 14.39 -4.39
CA ALA A 101 -10.67 14.29 -3.62
C ALA A 101 -11.88 13.88 -4.49
N SER A 102 -12.00 14.45 -5.69
CA SER A 102 -13.10 14.11 -6.61
C SER A 102 -13.08 12.63 -7.03
N LYS A 103 -11.90 12.05 -7.27
CA LYS A 103 -11.75 10.65 -7.68
C LYS A 103 -12.10 9.70 -6.55
N PHE A 104 -11.63 10.00 -5.33
CA PHE A 104 -11.94 9.18 -4.16
C PHE A 104 -13.39 9.33 -3.71
N ASN A 105 -14.01 10.51 -3.84
CA ASN A 105 -15.44 10.68 -3.59
C ASN A 105 -16.28 9.84 -4.56
N TYR A 106 -15.84 9.71 -5.81
CA TYR A 106 -16.55 8.93 -6.82
C TYR A 106 -16.34 7.40 -6.69
N LYS A 107 -15.11 6.93 -6.44
CA LYS A 107 -14.79 5.49 -6.43
C LYS A 107 -14.64 4.86 -5.04
N GLY A 108 -14.48 5.67 -4.00
CA GLY A 108 -14.16 5.22 -2.65
C GLY A 108 -12.73 4.67 -2.52
N PHE A 109 -12.42 4.13 -1.33
CA PHE A 109 -11.08 3.67 -0.96
C PHE A 109 -10.89 2.15 -1.04
N THR A 110 -11.95 1.38 -1.30
CA THR A 110 -11.91 -0.10 -1.26
C THR A 110 -10.86 -0.70 -2.19
N GLY A 111 -10.75 -0.21 -3.43
CA GLY A 111 -9.78 -0.72 -4.41
C GLY A 111 -8.34 -0.56 -3.93
N PRO A 112 -7.89 0.66 -3.61
CA PRO A 112 -6.55 0.89 -3.05
C PRO A 112 -6.30 0.14 -1.73
N LEU A 113 -7.28 0.06 -0.83
CA LEU A 113 -7.13 -0.65 0.44
C LEU A 113 -7.00 -2.17 0.27
N ASN A 114 -7.49 -2.75 -0.83
CA ASN A 114 -7.35 -4.18 -1.09
C ASN A 114 -5.90 -4.61 -1.29
N TYR A 115 -4.99 -3.73 -1.72
CA TYR A 115 -3.56 -4.05 -1.80
C TYR A 115 -3.01 -4.43 -0.41
N TYR A 116 -3.33 -3.63 0.61
CA TYR A 116 -2.95 -3.95 1.99
C TYR A 116 -3.58 -5.25 2.50
N ARG A 117 -4.83 -5.52 2.12
CA ARG A 117 -5.55 -6.75 2.51
C ARG A 117 -4.95 -8.00 1.87
N ALA A 118 -4.28 -7.84 0.73
CA ALA A 118 -3.64 -8.93 0.01
C ALA A 118 -2.20 -9.24 0.49
N LEU A 119 -1.60 -8.42 1.38
CA LEU A 119 -0.20 -8.61 1.83
C LEU A 119 0.11 -10.02 2.36
N ASN A 120 -0.83 -10.64 3.08
CA ASN A 120 -0.64 -12.00 3.58
C ASN A 120 -0.93 -13.09 2.53
N LEU A 121 -1.57 -12.75 1.41
CA LEU A 121 -1.89 -13.65 0.29
C LEU A 121 -0.80 -13.65 -0.79
N GLU A 122 -0.05 -12.56 -0.93
CA GLU A 122 1.11 -12.46 -1.83
C GLU A 122 2.15 -13.56 -1.58
N ASP A 123 2.13 -14.20 -0.40
CA ASP A 123 2.87 -15.40 -0.06
C ASP A 123 2.72 -16.52 -1.12
N ASN A 124 1.57 -16.68 -1.78
CA ASN A 124 1.39 -17.79 -2.73
C ASN A 124 1.91 -17.48 -4.15
N LEU A 125 2.11 -16.20 -4.50
CA LEU A 125 2.45 -15.81 -5.88
C LEU A 125 3.94 -15.93 -6.19
N ILE A 126 4.83 -15.63 -5.23
CA ILE A 126 6.28 -15.82 -5.44
C ILE A 126 6.68 -17.28 -5.28
N PHE A 127 6.13 -17.99 -4.28
CA PHE A 127 6.50 -19.39 -4.03
C PHE A 127 6.22 -20.29 -5.24
N VAL A 128 5.10 -20.10 -5.95
CA VAL A 128 4.79 -20.87 -7.17
C VAL A 128 5.82 -20.62 -8.28
N VAL A 129 6.40 -19.42 -8.35
CA VAL A 129 7.40 -19.06 -9.35
C VAL A 129 8.78 -19.62 -8.99
N GLU A 130 9.14 -19.65 -7.70
CA GLU A 130 10.40 -20.25 -7.24
C GLU A 130 10.39 -21.78 -7.29
N THR A 131 9.24 -22.43 -7.11
CA THR A 131 9.11 -23.90 -7.23
C THR A 131 8.86 -24.39 -8.66
N GLY A 132 8.79 -23.47 -9.63
CA GLY A 132 8.60 -23.79 -11.05
C GLY A 132 9.92 -24.16 -11.73
N ASN A 133 10.43 -25.35 -11.44
CA ASN A 133 11.39 -26.10 -12.27
C ASN A 133 10.85 -27.51 -12.52
#